data_AF-A0AAJ4N1E4-F1
#
_entry.id   AF-A0AAJ4N1E4-F1
#
_cell.length_a   1.000
_cell.length_b   1.000
_cell.length_c   1.000
_cell.angle_alpha   90.00
_cell.angle_beta   90.00
_cell.angle_gamma   90.00
#
_symmetry.space_group_name_H-M   'P 1'
#
loop_
_entity.id
_entity.type
_entity.pdbx_description
1 polymer ?
#
loop_
_entity_poly.entity_id
_entity_poly.type
_entity_poly.pdbx_seq_one_letter_code
_entity_poly.pdbx_strand_id
1 'polypeptide(L)'
;MSVPTIEDKKMMQAIAGGLDEILNGGRQNKPNGFVLLVFSNNAELGARTNYASNCARADMIVAMKEVLARFEGQPEISGRA
;
A
#
# COMPACT_ATOMS: atom_id res chain seq x y z
N MET A 1 -21.93 -8.85 -1.50
CA MET A 1 -20.88 -8.18 -2.31
C MET A 1 -20.41 -7.01 -1.50
N SER A 2 -19.30 -7.18 -0.79
CA SER A 2 -18.98 -6.27 0.30
C SER A 2 -17.76 -5.46 -0.08
N VAL A 3 -18.00 -4.18 -0.32
CA VAL A 3 -17.07 -3.08 -0.06
C VAL A 3 -16.24 -3.41 1.19
N PRO A 4 -14.93 -3.11 1.25
CA PRO A 4 -14.11 -3.42 2.42
C PRO A 4 -14.86 -3.01 3.69
N THR A 5 -15.14 -4.02 4.51
CA THR A 5 -16.00 -3.93 5.67
C THR A 5 -15.30 -3.17 6.80
N ILE A 6 -16.04 -2.79 7.84
CA ILE A 6 -15.45 -2.21 9.06
C ILE A 6 -14.38 -3.17 9.67
N GLU A 7 -14.53 -4.47 9.44
CA GLU A 7 -13.61 -5.52 9.87
C GLU A 7 -12.28 -5.45 9.10
N ASP A 8 -12.33 -5.23 7.78
CA ASP A 8 -11.14 -5.03 6.94
C ASP A 8 -10.34 -3.80 7.38
N LYS A 9 -11.04 -2.73 7.78
CA LYS A 9 -10.37 -1.51 8.27
C LYS A 9 -9.61 -1.74 9.57
N LYS A 10 -10.19 -2.47 10.54
CA LYS A 10 -9.51 -2.78 11.81
C LYS A 10 -8.31 -3.68 11.60
N MET A 11 -8.46 -4.71 10.76
CA MET A 11 -7.36 -5.59 10.40
C MET A 11 -6.23 -4.83 9.70
N MET A 12 -6.55 -3.98 8.72
CA MET A 12 -5.56 -3.12 8.06
C MET A 12 -4.84 -2.18 9.03
N GLN A 13 -5.55 -1.60 9.99
CA GLN A 13 -4.94 -0.76 11.02
C GLN A 13 -4.00 -1.55 11.93
N ALA A 14 -4.37 -2.77 12.32
CA ALA A 14 -3.51 -3.64 13.11
C ALA A 14 -2.23 -4.03 12.36
N ILE A 15 -2.35 -4.41 11.08
CA ILE A 15 -1.20 -4.72 10.23
C ILE A 15 -0.31 -3.49 10.05
N ALA A 16 -0.90 -2.32 9.76
CA ALA A 16 -0.15 -1.08 9.62
C ALA A 16 0.58 -0.72 10.92
N GLY A 17 -0.04 -0.91 12.08
CA GLY A 17 0.61 -0.71 13.38
C GLY A 17 1.82 -1.63 13.58
N GLY A 18 1.68 -2.92 13.24
CA GLY A 18 2.80 -3.87 13.32
C GLY A 18 3.94 -3.52 12.36
N LEU A 19 3.63 -3.12 11.12
CA LEU A 19 4.63 -2.68 10.15
C LEU A 19 5.37 -1.42 10.62
N ASP A 20 4.64 -0.47 11.18
CA ASP A 20 5.22 0.77 11.69
C ASP A 20 6.18 0.50 12.85
N GLU A 21 5.82 -0.39 13.77
CA GLU A 21 6.70 -0.80 14.87
C GLU A 21 7.96 -1.52 14.35
N ILE A 22 7.84 -2.40 13.35
CA ILE A 22 9.00 -3.10 12.77
C ILE A 22 9.93 -2.13 12.04
N LEU A 23 9.39 -1.21 11.24
CA LEU A 23 10.16 -0.33 10.37
C LEU A 23 10.70 0.91 11.08
N ASN A 24 9.92 1.44 12.02
CA ASN A 24 10.21 2.71 12.68
C ASN A 24 10.45 2.56 14.18
N GLY A 25 9.85 1.54 14.82
CA GLY A 25 9.79 1.40 16.28
C GLY A 25 9.03 2.57 16.92
N GLY A 26 9.29 2.80 18.21
CA GLY A 26 8.72 3.94 18.96
C GLY A 26 9.33 5.33 18.66
N ARG A 27 9.97 5.54 17.50
CA ARG A 27 10.62 6.82 17.17
C ARG A 27 9.58 7.89 16.83
N GLN A 28 9.72 9.09 17.40
CA GLN A 28 8.88 10.24 17.01
C GLN A 28 9.11 10.66 15.56
N ASN A 29 10.37 10.71 15.12
CA ASN A 29 10.74 10.96 13.73
C ASN A 29 10.93 9.63 13.01
N LYS A 30 9.90 9.20 12.29
CA LYS A 30 9.86 7.93 11.57
C LYS A 30 10.75 8.00 10.32
N PRO A 31 11.85 7.22 10.24
CA PRO A 31 12.74 7.25 9.08
C PRO A 31 12.12 6.62 7.83
N ASN A 32 11.14 5.71 7.99
CA ASN A 32 10.58 4.95 6.89
C ASN A 32 9.08 5.23 6.71
N GLY A 33 8.72 5.60 5.49
CA GLY A 33 7.35 5.66 5.02
C GLY A 33 6.89 4.34 4.40
N PHE A 34 5.63 3.97 4.60
CA PHE A 34 5.03 2.81 3.94
C PHE A 34 3.56 3.02 3.56
N VAL A 35 3.10 2.16 2.65
CA VAL A 35 1.71 2.05 2.21
C VAL A 35 1.34 0.58 2.14
N LEU A 36 0.30 0.19 2.87
CA LEU A 36 -0.39 -1.08 2.73
C LEU A 36 -1.53 -0.89 1.73
N LEU A 37 -1.38 -1.42 0.52
CA LEU A 37 -2.41 -1.42 -0.51
C LEU A 37 -3.11 -2.78 -0.54
N VAL A 38 -4.42 -2.79 -0.37
CA VAL A 38 -5.27 -3.98 -0.47
C VAL A 38 -6.27 -3.75 -1.58
N PHE A 39 -6.46 -4.73 -2.46
CA PHE A 39 -7.48 -4.65 -3.49
C PHE A 39 -8.27 -5.93 -3.59
N SER A 40 -9.56 -5.80 -3.91
CA SER A 40 -10.42 -6.94 -4.17
C SER A 40 -10.28 -7.37 -5.63
N ASN A 41 -10.01 -8.67 -5.84
CA ASN A 41 -9.99 -9.27 -7.19
C ASN A 41 -11.39 -9.33 -7.83
N ASN A 42 -12.45 -9.14 -7.04
CA ASN A 42 -13.84 -9.30 -7.46
C ASN A 42 -14.64 -7.98 -7.43
N ALA A 43 -13.98 -6.84 -7.25
CA ALA A 43 -14.62 -5.53 -7.23
C ALA A 43 -14.55 -4.84 -8.60
N GLU A 44 -15.50 -3.95 -8.86
CA GLU A 44 -15.53 -3.15 -10.08
C GLU A 44 -14.31 -2.20 -10.19
N LEU A 45 -13.94 -1.89 -11.43
CA LEU A 45 -12.86 -0.96 -11.73
C LEU A 45 -13.15 0.41 -11.09
N GLY A 46 -12.18 0.96 -10.37
CA GLY A 46 -12.32 2.22 -9.65
C GLY A 46 -12.83 2.11 -8.21
N ALA A 47 -13.40 0.97 -7.81
CA ALA A 47 -13.85 0.71 -6.43
C ALA A 47 -13.04 -0.39 -5.72
N ARG A 48 -12.04 -0.96 -6.40
CA ARG A 48 -11.33 -2.16 -5.91
C ARG A 48 -10.33 -1.92 -4.79
N THR A 49 -9.83 -0.71 -4.60
CA THR A 49 -8.65 -0.43 -3.76
C THR A 49 -9.00 0.18 -2.42
N ASN A 50 -8.37 -0.33 -1.36
CA ASN A 50 -8.29 0.29 -0.05
C ASN A 50 -6.82 0.38 0.39
N TYR A 51 -6.47 1.36 1.21
CA TYR A 51 -5.09 1.52 1.66
C TYR A 51 -4.97 2.06 3.09
N ALA A 52 -3.85 1.75 3.72
CA ALA A 52 -3.37 2.36 4.96
C ALA A 52 -1.93 2.85 4.77
N SER A 53 -1.57 3.99 5.35
CA SER A 53 -0.23 4.56 5.25
C SER A 53 0.13 5.32 6.51
N ASN A 54 1.43 5.39 6.83
CA ASN A 54 1.96 6.21 7.91
C ASN A 54 2.51 7.57 7.42
N CYS A 55 2.35 7.90 6.14
CA CYS A 55 2.89 9.10 5.49
C CYS A 55 1.81 10.15 5.25
N ALA A 56 2.24 11.40 4.99
CA ALA A 56 1.35 12.38 4.41
C ALA A 56 0.90 11.91 3.02
N ARG A 57 -0.36 12.24 2.66
CA ARG A 57 -0.97 11.82 1.39
C ARG A 57 -0.17 12.25 0.17
N ALA A 58 0.45 13.43 0.23
CA ALA A 58 1.27 13.97 -0.87
C ALA A 58 2.49 13.09 -1.14
N ASP A 59 3.25 12.74 -0.10
CA ASP A 59 4.46 11.90 -0.22
C ASP A 59 4.10 10.48 -0.70
N MET A 60 3.01 9.93 -0.18
CA MET A 60 2.46 8.66 -0.65
C MET A 60 2.17 8.68 -2.16
N ILE A 61 1.52 9.73 -2.66
CA ILE A 61 1.19 9.86 -4.09
C ILE A 61 2.47 9.92 -4.93
N VAL A 62 3.48 10.66 -4.48
CA VAL A 62 4.78 10.74 -5.17
C VAL A 62 5.43 9.35 -5.22
N ALA A 63 5.54 8.66 -4.09
CA ALA A 63 6.13 7.32 -4.02
C ALA A 63 5.40 6.31 -4.91
N MET A 64 4.06 6.35 -4.94
CA MET A 64 3.27 5.47 -5.81
C MET A 64 3.52 5.75 -7.30
N LYS A 65 3.64 7.03 -7.70
CA LYS A 65 4.00 7.41 -9.07
C LYS A 65 5.39 6.91 -9.47
N GLU A 66 6.36 6.97 -8.56
CA GLU A 66 7.69 6.40 -8.82
C GLU A 66 7.65 4.89 -9.01
N VAL A 67 6.87 4.17 -8.21
CA VAL A 67 6.68 2.71 -8.37
C VAL A 67 6.03 2.40 -9.72
N LEU A 68 4.98 3.15 -10.10
CA LEU A 68 4.35 3.00 -11.42
C LEU A 68 5.34 3.25 -12.55
N ALA A 69 6.13 4.32 -12.49
CA ALA A 69 7.17 4.60 -13.47
C ALA A 69 8.22 3.47 -13.56
N ARG A 70 8.58 2.85 -12.43
CA ARG A 70 9.48 1.66 -12.41
C ARG A 70 8.84 0.45 -13.09
N PHE A 71 7.54 0.21 -12.88
CA PHE A 71 6.82 -0.89 -13.53
C PHE A 71 6.65 -0.66 -15.03
N GLU A 72 6.33 0.56 -15.45
CA GLU A 72 6.16 0.92 -16.85
C GLU A 72 7.51 0.96 -17.60
N GLY A 73 8.61 1.22 -16.89
CA GLY A 73 9.97 1.25 -17.43
C GLY A 73 10.73 -0.08 -17.37
N GLN A 74 10.26 -1.09 -16.63
CA GLN A 74 10.81 -2.45 -16.68
C GLN A 74 10.11 -3.22 -17.81
N PRO A 75 10.78 -3.55 -18.93
CA PRO A 75 10.21 -4.49 -19.88
C PRO A 75 9.99 -5.82 -19.15
N GLU A 76 8.80 -6.41 -19.30
CA GLU A 76 8.54 -7.77 -18.83
C GLU A 76 9.55 -8.72 -19.49
N ILE A 77 10.68 -8.99 -18.84
CA ILE A 77 11.59 -10.05 -19.27
C ILE A 77 10.92 -11.37 -18.89
N SER A 78 9.97 -11.80 -19.71
CA SER A 78 9.51 -13.18 -19.77
C SER A 78 10.47 -13.97 -20.65
N GLY A 79 11.68 -14.21 -20.14
CA GLY A 79 12.62 -15.12 -20.78
C GLY A 79 12.11 -16.55 -20.65
N ARG A 80 11.56 -17.13 -21.73
CA ARG A 80 11.45 -18.59 -21.86
C ARG A 80 12.82 -19.11 -22.32
N ALA A 81 13.46 -19.92 -21.48
CA ALA A 81 14.59 -20.76 -21.86
C ALA A 81 14.10 -22.00 -22.60
#